data_AF-A0A538GCI9-F1
#
_entry.id   AF-A0A538GCI9-F1
#
_cell.length_a   1.000
_cell.length_b   1.000
_cell.length_c   1.000
_cell.angle_alpha   90.00
_cell.angle_beta   90.00
_cell.angle_gamma   90.00
#
_symmetry.space_group_name_H-M   'P 1'
#
loop_
_entity.id
_entity.type
_entity.pdbx_description
1 polymer ?
#
loop_
_entity_poly.entity_id
_entity_poly.type
_entity_poly.pdbx_seq_one_letter_code
_entity_poly.pdbx_strand_id
1 'polypeptide(L)'
;AAERWYQWEQAYEVQVQVADLPAGRDPGDLWKDDRGALATAIERAAPFLQFRIDRLLAGADLRTLESKARTAEDAAAIIASHPSELVRDQYVMKLAGMLDIDADQLRAAVRAGPRRRPARESSRGGDTDAPPPPRPTQVDRRELDVLRWAIHSPQLVADWLDSSLFIDPAARSVFELLAESATFQEALDASDDSTRALLQRLANEEPPEVEDEDELATLRARLMTNTVEPAAQRLLARMLHDGDERGSEVKTLLSAMTHHREIGDWEAARHDAEQLVGWAVARADANEGRGSST
;
A
#
# COMPACT_ATOMS: atom_id res chain seq x y z
N ALA A 1 4.91 -4.82 0.49
CA ALA A 1 3.86 -5.65 -0.13
C ALA A 1 3.00 -6.28 0.96
N ALA A 2 3.54 -7.20 1.77
CA ALA A 2 2.82 -7.99 2.78
C ALA A 2 1.79 -7.29 3.71
N GLU A 3 1.98 -6.04 4.13
CA GLU A 3 0.98 -5.32 4.96
C GLU A 3 -0.38 -5.15 4.26
N ARG A 4 -0.40 -5.00 2.93
CA ARG A 4 -1.65 -4.88 2.14
C ARG A 4 -2.44 -6.21 2.08
N TRP A 5 -1.80 -7.36 2.30
CA TRP A 5 -2.41 -8.69 2.16
C TRP A 5 -3.16 -9.05 3.45
N TYR A 6 -2.61 -8.68 4.61
CA TYR A 6 -3.30 -8.83 5.90
C TYR A 6 -4.47 -7.84 6.07
N GLN A 7 -4.41 -6.67 5.42
CA GLN A 7 -5.53 -5.74 5.34
C GLN A 7 -6.70 -6.32 4.51
N TRP A 8 -6.40 -7.09 3.46
CA TRP A 8 -7.39 -7.83 2.68
C TRP A 8 -8.03 -8.98 3.48
N GLU A 9 -7.22 -9.73 4.23
CA GLU A 9 -7.69 -10.83 5.10
C GLU A 9 -8.69 -10.36 6.17
N GLN A 10 -8.50 -9.17 6.71
CA GLN A 10 -9.40 -8.54 7.69
C GLN A 10 -10.67 -7.95 7.07
N ALA A 11 -10.59 -7.40 5.85
CA ALA A 11 -11.70 -6.72 5.21
C ALA A 11 -12.73 -7.67 4.56
N TYR A 12 -12.36 -8.94 4.31
CA TYR A 12 -13.17 -9.88 3.52
C TYR A 12 -13.28 -11.30 4.12
N GLU A 13 -12.73 -11.57 5.31
CA GLU A 13 -12.72 -12.90 5.94
C GLU A 13 -12.14 -14.06 5.08
N VAL A 14 -11.34 -13.73 4.06
CA VAL A 14 -10.73 -14.72 3.15
C VAL A 14 -9.39 -15.20 3.72
N GLN A 15 -9.08 -16.50 3.64
CA GLN A 15 -7.78 -17.03 4.03
C GLN A 15 -6.77 -16.96 2.86
N VAL A 16 -5.66 -16.24 3.04
CA VAL A 16 -4.64 -16.12 1.99
C VAL A 16 -3.58 -17.21 2.14
N GLN A 17 -3.47 -18.04 1.10
CA GLN A 17 -2.43 -19.05 0.98
C GLN A 17 -1.54 -18.78 -0.23
N VAL A 18 -0.29 -19.23 -0.15
CA VAL A 18 0.71 -19.10 -1.20
C VAL A 18 1.16 -20.48 -1.63
N ALA A 19 0.95 -20.78 -2.91
CA ALA A 19 1.55 -21.91 -3.59
C ALA A 19 3.01 -21.57 -3.91
N ASP A 20 3.96 -22.26 -3.27
CA ASP A 20 5.38 -22.08 -3.55
C ASP A 20 5.75 -22.90 -4.80
N LEU A 21 6.27 -22.20 -5.83
CA LEU A 21 6.65 -22.81 -7.09
C LEU A 21 8.16 -23.06 -7.13
N PRO A 22 8.63 -24.06 -7.90
CA PRO A 22 10.05 -24.29 -8.08
C PRO A 22 10.78 -23.02 -8.55
N ALA A 23 11.98 -22.78 -8.02
CA ALA A 23 12.74 -21.57 -8.30
C ALA A 23 12.95 -21.35 -9.81
N GLY A 24 12.61 -20.15 -10.29
CA GLY A 24 12.76 -19.77 -11.69
C GLY A 24 11.66 -20.28 -12.63
N ARG A 25 10.59 -20.88 -12.11
CA ARG A 25 9.41 -21.29 -12.89
C ARG A 25 8.23 -20.35 -12.60
N ASP A 26 7.47 -20.02 -13.63
CA ASP A 26 6.16 -19.38 -13.48
C ASP A 26 5.02 -20.42 -13.57
N PRO A 27 3.78 -20.07 -13.19
CA PRO A 27 2.65 -21.01 -13.25
C PRO A 27 2.33 -21.50 -14.68
N GLY A 28 2.57 -20.66 -15.70
CA GLY A 28 2.29 -20.98 -17.09
C GLY A 28 3.28 -22.00 -17.66
N ASP A 29 4.55 -21.87 -17.32
CA ASP A 29 5.61 -22.83 -17.60
C ASP A 29 5.35 -24.15 -16.88
N LEU A 30 4.98 -24.08 -15.59
CA LEU A 30 4.67 -25.28 -14.80
C LEU A 30 3.44 -26.02 -15.35
N TRP A 31 2.41 -25.29 -15.81
CA TRP A 31 1.23 -25.88 -16.43
C TRP A 31 1.53 -26.60 -17.76
N LYS A 32 2.47 -26.08 -18.55
CA LYS A 32 2.87 -26.68 -19.83
C LYS A 32 3.72 -27.93 -19.62
N ASP A 33 4.63 -27.89 -18.65
CA ASP A 33 5.61 -28.95 -18.41
C ASP A 33 5.09 -30.05 -17.47
N ASP A 34 4.47 -29.70 -16.35
CA ASP A 34 3.99 -30.64 -15.34
C ASP A 34 2.76 -30.08 -14.58
N ARG A 35 1.58 -30.39 -15.11
CA ARG A 35 0.30 -30.03 -14.49
C ARG A 35 0.10 -30.64 -13.10
N GLY A 36 0.68 -31.82 -12.85
CA GLY A 36 0.57 -32.50 -11.56
C GLY A 36 1.35 -31.77 -10.48
N ALA A 37 2.52 -31.23 -10.82
CA ALA A 37 3.30 -30.38 -9.92
C ALA A 37 2.56 -29.08 -9.57
N LEU A 38 1.88 -28.45 -10.54
CA LEU A 38 1.09 -27.25 -10.25
C LEU A 38 -0.11 -27.54 -9.34
N ALA A 39 -0.85 -28.62 -9.61
CA ALA A 39 -1.97 -29.03 -8.76
C ALA A 39 -1.49 -29.33 -7.33
N THR A 40 -0.37 -30.03 -7.19
CA THR A 40 0.25 -30.32 -5.88
C THR A 40 0.67 -29.04 -5.15
N ALA A 41 1.20 -28.05 -5.86
CA ALA A 41 1.61 -26.78 -5.27
C ALA A 41 0.40 -25.98 -4.75
N ILE A 42 -0.73 -26.02 -5.45
CA ILE A 42 -1.99 -25.41 -5.02
C ILE A 42 -2.55 -26.14 -3.80
N GLU A 43 -2.61 -27.47 -3.83
CA GLU A 43 -3.11 -28.29 -2.70
C GLU A 43 -2.27 -28.12 -1.43
N ARG A 44 -0.96 -27.85 -1.58
CA ARG A 44 -0.02 -27.66 -0.47
C ARG A 44 0.27 -26.18 -0.17
N ALA A 45 -0.56 -25.26 -0.67
CA ALA A 45 -0.34 -23.84 -0.45
C ALA A 45 -0.27 -23.52 1.06
N ALA A 46 0.77 -22.80 1.45
CA ALA A 46 1.03 -22.46 2.85
C ALA A 46 0.34 -21.14 3.22
N PRO A 47 -0.11 -20.96 4.47
CA PRO A 47 -0.58 -19.65 4.94
C PRO A 47 0.46 -18.56 4.67
N PHE A 48 0.02 -17.37 4.26
CA PHE A 48 0.93 -16.30 3.84
C PHE A 48 2.00 -15.94 4.89
N LEU A 49 1.62 -15.91 6.17
CA LEU A 49 2.56 -15.66 7.27
C LEU A 49 3.62 -16.77 7.38
N GLN A 50 3.20 -18.03 7.29
CA GLN A 50 4.10 -19.19 7.30
C GLN A 50 5.10 -19.12 6.15
N PHE A 51 4.61 -18.85 4.93
CA PHE A 51 5.47 -18.71 3.75
C PHE A 51 6.56 -17.65 3.93
N ARG A 52 6.21 -16.47 4.49
CA ARG A 52 7.19 -15.40 4.74
C ARG A 52 8.25 -15.79 5.77
N ILE A 53 7.85 -16.50 6.82
CA ILE A 53 8.76 -16.98 7.86
C ILE A 53 9.68 -18.06 7.29
N ASP A 54 9.13 -19.01 6.53
CA ASP A 54 9.92 -20.11 5.93
C ASP A 54 10.96 -19.57 4.95
N ARG A 55 10.59 -18.58 4.14
CA ARG A 55 11.54 -17.90 3.23
C ARG A 55 12.65 -17.17 3.98
N LEU A 56 12.34 -16.52 5.12
CA LEU A 56 13.34 -15.89 5.97
C LEU A 56 14.31 -16.94 6.55
N LEU A 57 13.76 -18.03 7.10
CA LEU A 57 14.55 -19.11 7.70
C LEU A 57 15.44 -19.81 6.66
N ALA A 58 14.94 -20.05 5.45
CA ALA A 58 15.69 -20.68 4.37
C ALA A 58 16.91 -19.85 3.92
N GLY A 59 16.86 -18.52 4.08
CA GLY A 59 17.96 -17.61 3.77
C GLY A 59 18.95 -17.38 4.92
N ALA A 60 18.68 -17.89 6.12
CA ALA A 60 19.46 -17.60 7.33
C ALA A 60 20.45 -18.73 7.66
N ASP A 61 21.67 -18.36 8.10
CA ASP A 61 22.62 -19.33 8.66
C ASP A 61 22.34 -19.54 10.16
N LEU A 62 21.57 -20.57 10.50
CA LEU A 62 21.15 -20.82 11.88
C LEU A 62 22.19 -21.56 12.75
N ARG A 63 23.44 -21.70 12.28
CA ARG A 63 24.51 -22.41 13.02
C ARG A 63 25.12 -21.59 14.17
N THR A 64 24.95 -20.28 14.16
CA THR A 64 25.52 -19.35 15.15
C THR A 64 24.43 -18.70 16.00
N LEU A 65 24.73 -18.44 17.27
CA LEU A 65 23.77 -17.80 18.19
C LEU A 65 23.44 -16.38 17.76
N GLU A 66 24.41 -15.65 17.22
CA GLU A 66 24.24 -14.28 16.71
C GLU A 66 23.29 -14.23 15.51
N SER A 67 23.39 -15.20 14.60
CA SER A 67 22.52 -15.29 13.44
C SER A 67 21.12 -15.77 13.82
N LYS A 68 20.99 -16.71 14.77
CA LYS A 68 19.69 -17.10 15.35
C LYS A 68 18.98 -15.91 15.99
N ALA A 69 19.69 -15.14 16.82
CA ALA A 69 19.13 -13.96 17.47
C ALA A 69 18.67 -12.91 16.44
N ARG A 70 19.48 -12.64 15.41
CA ARG A 70 19.11 -11.73 14.32
C ARG A 70 17.89 -12.22 13.54
N THR A 71 17.86 -13.50 13.20
CA THR A 71 16.74 -14.11 12.48
C THR A 71 15.45 -14.04 13.31
N ALA A 72 15.55 -14.17 14.63
CA ALA A 72 14.41 -14.03 15.54
C ALA A 72 13.89 -12.59 15.59
N GLU A 73 14.77 -11.58 15.60
CA GLU A 73 14.37 -10.17 15.50
C GLU A 73 13.63 -9.89 14.18
N ASP A 74 14.15 -10.39 13.06
CA ASP A 74 13.55 -10.20 11.74
C ASP A 74 12.21 -10.94 11.64
N ALA A 75 12.11 -12.15 12.18
CA ALA A 75 10.87 -12.91 12.23
C ALA A 75 9.82 -12.25 13.13
N ALA A 76 10.23 -11.65 14.25
CA ALA A 76 9.34 -10.91 15.14
C ALA A 76 8.67 -9.73 14.41
N ALA A 77 9.40 -9.02 13.55
CA ALA A 77 8.85 -7.94 12.73
C ALA A 77 7.84 -8.47 11.69
N ILE A 78 8.06 -9.65 11.13
CA ILE A 78 7.11 -10.32 10.23
C ILE A 78 5.83 -10.71 10.99
N ILE A 79 5.97 -11.34 12.16
CA ILE A 79 4.82 -11.76 12.99
C ILE A 79 4.00 -10.56 13.45
N ALA A 80 4.64 -9.45 13.82
CA ALA A 80 3.97 -8.24 14.28
C ALA A 80 2.96 -7.67 13.25
N SER A 81 3.18 -7.94 11.96
CA SER A 81 2.30 -7.47 10.87
C SER A 81 0.94 -8.19 10.79
N HIS A 82 0.76 -9.31 11.52
CA HIS A 82 -0.50 -10.03 11.49
C HIS A 82 -1.49 -9.49 12.55
N PRO A 83 -2.75 -9.20 12.19
CA PRO A 83 -3.73 -8.57 13.09
C PRO A 83 -4.16 -9.45 14.27
N SER A 84 -4.19 -10.78 14.10
CA SER A 84 -4.66 -11.69 15.15
C SER A 84 -3.58 -11.95 16.21
N GLU A 85 -3.81 -11.48 17.44
CA GLU A 85 -2.88 -11.71 18.56
C GLU A 85 -2.67 -13.20 18.87
N LEU A 86 -3.74 -13.99 18.77
CA LEU A 86 -3.69 -15.43 19.01
C LEU A 86 -2.78 -16.12 17.98
N VAL A 87 -2.96 -15.78 16.70
CA VAL A 87 -2.11 -16.34 15.64
C VAL A 87 -0.67 -15.87 15.83
N ARG A 88 -0.43 -14.59 16.15
CA ARG A 88 0.91 -14.10 16.48
C ARG A 88 1.58 -14.94 17.57
N ASP A 89 0.88 -15.21 18.69
CA ASP A 89 1.43 -16.00 19.79
C ASP A 89 1.76 -17.45 19.38
N GLN A 90 0.93 -18.09 18.56
CA GLN A 90 1.23 -19.44 18.05
C GLN A 90 2.51 -19.49 17.20
N TYR A 91 2.73 -18.49 16.35
CA TYR A 91 3.96 -18.39 15.57
C TYR A 91 5.18 -18.05 16.44
N VAL A 92 5.02 -17.23 17.49
CA VAL A 92 6.06 -16.99 18.48
C VAL A 92 6.45 -18.31 19.16
N MET A 93 5.49 -19.12 19.61
CA MET A 93 5.80 -20.40 20.27
C MET A 93 6.53 -21.36 19.35
N LYS A 94 6.07 -21.46 18.09
CA LYS A 94 6.72 -22.28 17.06
C LYS A 94 8.17 -21.85 16.81
N LEU A 95 8.42 -20.55 16.64
CA LEU A 95 9.76 -20.03 16.35
C LEU A 95 10.69 -20.06 17.55
N ALA A 96 10.19 -19.81 18.76
CA ALA A 96 10.96 -19.92 19.99
C ALA A 96 11.58 -21.32 20.12
N GLY A 97 10.79 -22.36 19.88
CA GLY A 97 11.28 -23.75 19.87
C GLY A 97 12.27 -24.05 18.75
N MET A 98 12.05 -23.53 17.54
CA MET A 98 12.93 -23.78 16.39
C MET A 98 14.29 -23.08 16.52
N LEU A 99 14.31 -21.85 17.04
CA LEU A 99 15.52 -21.05 17.18
C LEU A 99 16.23 -21.25 18.52
N ASP A 100 15.61 -21.97 19.46
CA ASP A 100 16.07 -22.15 20.84
C ASP A 100 16.22 -20.80 21.57
N ILE A 101 15.17 -19.99 21.48
CA ILE A 101 15.09 -18.65 22.07
C ILE A 101 13.93 -18.61 23.05
N ASP A 102 14.12 -17.90 24.16
CA ASP A 102 13.08 -17.69 25.15
C ASP A 102 11.83 -17.05 24.53
N ALA A 103 10.69 -17.68 24.79
CA ALA A 103 9.43 -17.31 24.17
C ALA A 103 8.95 -15.93 24.63
N ASP A 104 9.19 -15.55 25.88
CA ASP A 104 8.80 -14.24 26.41
C ASP A 104 9.67 -13.11 25.85
N GLN A 105 10.96 -13.37 25.61
CA GLN A 105 11.82 -12.44 24.88
C GLN A 105 11.34 -12.21 23.44
N LEU A 106 10.90 -13.27 22.74
CA LEU A 106 10.37 -13.14 21.38
C LEU A 106 9.00 -12.43 21.37
N ARG A 107 8.12 -12.68 22.36
CA ARG A 107 6.88 -11.91 22.56
C ARG A 107 7.16 -10.42 22.74
N ALA A 108 8.17 -10.08 23.56
CA ALA A 108 8.57 -8.70 23.78
C ALA A 108 9.06 -8.03 22.48
N ALA A 109 9.81 -8.76 21.65
CA ALA A 109 10.27 -8.28 20.35
C ALA A 109 9.11 -8.03 19.38
N VAL A 110 8.11 -8.93 19.32
CA VAL A 110 6.90 -8.77 18.49
C VAL A 110 6.10 -7.53 18.93
N ARG A 111 5.91 -7.33 20.25
CA ARG A 111 5.19 -6.17 20.80
C ARG A 111 5.90 -4.85 20.56
N ALA A 112 7.23 -4.85 20.54
CA ALA A 112 8.02 -3.65 20.29
C ALA A 112 7.89 -3.13 18.84
N GLY A 113 7.36 -3.95 17.92
CA GLY A 113 7.20 -3.60 16.51
C GLY A 113 8.54 -3.44 15.76
N PRO A 114 8.52 -3.01 14.49
CA PRO A 114 9.75 -2.80 13.73
C PRO A 114 10.57 -1.66 14.37
N ARG A 115 11.61 -2.04 15.12
CA ARG A 115 12.58 -1.07 15.62
C ARG A 115 13.29 -0.45 14.43
N ARG A 116 13.12 0.87 14.21
CA ARG A 116 14.00 1.66 13.35
C ARG A 116 15.43 1.52 13.88
N ARG A 117 16.21 0.61 13.30
CA ARG A 117 17.63 0.46 13.61
C ARG A 117 18.33 1.74 13.10
N PRO A 118 19.06 2.49 13.94
CA PRO A 118 20.02 3.44 13.40
C PRO A 118 21.07 2.63 12.62
N ALA A 119 21.32 3.03 11.38
CA ALA A 119 22.29 2.38 10.52
C ALA A 119 23.65 2.41 11.21
N ARG A 120 24.13 1.25 11.68
CA ARG A 120 25.50 1.09 12.13
C ARG A 120 26.37 1.04 10.89
N GLU A 121 27.00 2.17 10.64
CA GLU A 121 28.24 2.33 9.90
C GLU A 121 29.19 1.17 10.24
N SER A 122 29.42 0.30 9.26
CA SER A 122 30.48 -0.69 9.31
C SER A 122 31.52 -0.27 8.30
N SER A 123 32.55 0.38 8.82
CA SER A 123 33.77 0.71 8.11
C SER A 123 34.41 -0.56 7.57
N ARG A 124 34.36 -0.74 6.24
CA ARG A 124 35.43 -1.40 5.46
C ARG A 124 35.56 -0.66 4.14
N GLY A 125 36.74 -0.09 3.95
CA GLY A 125 37.09 0.78 2.84
C GLY A 125 37.01 0.11 1.48
N GLY A 126 36.82 0.98 0.49
CA GLY A 126 36.82 0.70 -0.93
C GLY A 126 36.22 1.91 -1.63
N ASP A 127 37.09 2.78 -2.13
CA ASP A 127 36.76 3.98 -2.92
C ASP A 127 35.67 3.71 -3.97
N THR A 128 34.58 4.45 -3.87
CA THR A 128 33.88 5.05 -5.02
C THR A 128 32.94 6.12 -4.47
N ASP A 129 33.42 7.36 -4.53
CA ASP A 129 32.66 8.58 -4.27
C ASP A 129 31.59 8.75 -5.36
N ALA A 130 30.48 8.05 -5.20
CA ALA A 130 29.26 8.30 -5.93
C ALA A 130 28.13 8.38 -4.88
N PRO A 131 27.39 9.51 -4.79
CA PRO A 131 26.23 9.57 -3.93
C PRO A 131 25.29 8.43 -4.31
N PRO A 132 24.76 7.65 -3.34
CA PRO A 132 23.77 6.63 -3.66
C PRO A 132 22.62 7.31 -4.41
N PRO A 133 22.15 6.75 -5.54
CA PRO A 133 21.04 7.33 -6.27
C PRO A 133 19.86 7.51 -5.30
N PRO A 134 19.12 8.63 -5.39
CA PRO A 134 17.94 8.82 -4.57
C PRO A 134 17.05 7.59 -4.78
N ARG A 135 16.72 6.89 -3.69
CA ARG A 135 15.73 5.82 -3.75
C ARG A 135 14.50 6.43 -4.40
N PRO A 136 13.97 5.89 -5.50
CA PRO A 136 12.77 6.46 -6.11
C PRO A 136 11.72 6.49 -5.01
N THR A 137 11.22 7.68 -4.71
CA THR A 137 10.05 7.87 -3.86
C THR A 137 8.97 6.97 -4.46
N GLN A 138 8.69 5.84 -3.80
CA GLN A 138 7.63 4.97 -4.24
C GLN A 138 6.35 5.76 -4.06
N VAL A 139 5.76 6.19 -5.17
CA VAL A 139 4.47 6.88 -5.24
C VAL A 139 3.48 6.18 -4.30
N ASP A 140 2.68 6.98 -3.60
CA ASP A 140 1.75 6.44 -2.62
C ASP A 140 0.85 5.38 -3.26
N ARG A 141 0.75 4.28 -2.53
CA ARG A 141 0.00 3.09 -2.89
C ARG A 141 -1.47 3.35 -3.18
N ARG A 142 -2.06 4.36 -2.54
CA ARG A 142 -3.46 4.79 -2.70
C ARG A 142 -3.64 5.61 -3.98
N GLU A 143 -2.68 6.49 -4.27
CA GLU A 143 -2.67 7.31 -5.48
C GLU A 143 -2.49 6.45 -6.74
N LEU A 144 -1.63 5.42 -6.67
CA LEU A 144 -1.52 4.44 -7.76
C LEU A 144 -2.82 3.65 -7.99
N ASP A 145 -3.54 3.34 -6.91
CA ASP A 145 -4.77 2.54 -7.00
C ASP A 145 -5.88 3.31 -7.71
N VAL A 146 -6.10 4.58 -7.35
CA VAL A 146 -7.09 5.44 -8.01
C VAL A 146 -6.70 5.73 -9.47
N LEU A 147 -5.42 5.94 -9.78
CA LEU A 147 -4.94 6.14 -11.15
C LEU A 147 -5.14 4.89 -12.02
N ARG A 148 -4.94 3.69 -11.45
CA ARG A 148 -5.23 2.44 -12.15
C ARG A 148 -6.70 2.36 -12.54
N TRP A 149 -7.61 2.69 -11.62
CA TRP A 149 -9.04 2.75 -11.93
C TRP A 149 -9.40 3.88 -12.90
N ALA A 150 -8.69 5.01 -12.86
CA ALA A 150 -8.87 6.09 -13.83
C ALA A 150 -8.52 5.68 -15.28
N ILE A 151 -7.57 4.76 -15.47
CA ILE A 151 -7.20 4.26 -16.80
C ILE A 151 -8.20 3.19 -17.29
N HIS A 152 -8.52 2.21 -16.45
CA HIS A 152 -9.31 1.05 -16.85
C HIS A 152 -10.83 1.28 -16.79
N SER A 153 -11.29 2.09 -15.83
CA SER A 153 -12.71 2.42 -15.63
C SER A 153 -12.89 3.89 -15.23
N PRO A 154 -12.62 4.85 -16.14
CA PRO A 154 -12.66 6.29 -15.84
C PRO A 154 -13.96 6.75 -15.18
N GLN A 155 -15.10 6.18 -15.60
CA GLN A 155 -16.43 6.51 -15.10
C GLN A 155 -16.62 6.31 -13.59
N LEU A 156 -15.78 5.50 -12.94
CA LEU A 156 -15.86 5.24 -11.51
C LEU A 156 -15.32 6.41 -10.66
N VAL A 157 -14.39 7.18 -11.24
CA VAL A 157 -13.61 8.18 -10.51
C VAL A 157 -13.68 9.59 -11.12
N ALA A 158 -14.03 9.72 -12.40
CA ALA A 158 -13.94 10.97 -13.14
C ALA A 158 -14.81 12.11 -12.60
N ASP A 159 -15.88 11.82 -11.85
CA ASP A 159 -16.81 12.84 -11.36
C ASP A 159 -16.37 13.50 -10.04
N TRP A 160 -15.41 12.91 -9.32
CA TRP A 160 -14.91 13.44 -8.05
C TRP A 160 -13.38 13.56 -7.97
N LEU A 161 -12.64 12.90 -8.85
CA LEU A 161 -11.18 12.91 -8.83
C LEU A 161 -10.63 14.23 -9.38
N ASP A 162 -9.77 14.87 -8.60
CA ASP A 162 -9.15 16.16 -8.92
C ASP A 162 -7.64 16.15 -8.63
N SER A 163 -6.88 16.97 -9.35
CA SER A 163 -5.41 17.07 -9.23
C SER A 163 -4.98 17.49 -7.81
N SER A 164 -5.81 18.25 -7.09
CA SER A 164 -5.56 18.70 -5.72
C SER A 164 -5.52 17.56 -4.70
N LEU A 165 -6.09 16.40 -5.02
CA LEU A 165 -6.12 15.23 -4.15
C LEU A 165 -4.78 14.45 -4.12
N PHE A 166 -3.94 14.62 -5.15
CA PHE A 166 -2.64 13.96 -5.23
C PHE A 166 -1.58 14.71 -4.42
N ILE A 167 -0.90 13.98 -3.52
CA ILE A 167 0.22 14.50 -2.73
C ILE A 167 1.53 14.29 -3.49
N ASP A 168 1.70 13.13 -4.13
CA ASP A 168 2.90 12.84 -4.92
C ASP A 168 2.85 13.60 -6.26
N PRO A 169 3.88 14.41 -6.58
CA PRO A 169 3.92 15.14 -7.84
C PRO A 169 3.91 14.23 -9.06
N ALA A 170 4.50 13.03 -8.99
CA ALA A 170 4.51 12.10 -10.12
C ALA A 170 3.11 11.53 -10.39
N ALA A 171 2.34 11.20 -9.34
CA ALA A 171 0.96 10.75 -9.49
C ALA A 171 0.06 11.86 -10.04
N ARG A 172 0.25 13.09 -9.55
CA ARG A 172 -0.46 14.26 -10.07
C ARG A 172 -0.20 14.47 -11.55
N SER A 173 1.07 14.44 -11.98
CA SER A 173 1.41 14.61 -13.40
C SER A 173 0.83 13.50 -14.28
N VAL A 174 0.76 12.26 -13.80
CA VAL A 174 0.04 11.18 -14.51
C VAL A 174 -1.44 11.53 -14.68
N PHE A 175 -2.11 11.97 -13.61
CA PHE A 175 -3.53 12.35 -13.67
C PHE A 175 -3.77 13.52 -14.62
N GLU A 176 -2.98 14.59 -14.53
CA GLU A 176 -3.09 15.77 -15.39
C GLU A 176 -2.95 15.39 -16.86
N LEU A 177 -1.95 14.57 -17.21
CA LEU A 177 -1.77 14.07 -18.58
C LEU A 177 -2.96 13.23 -19.06
N LEU A 178 -3.51 12.38 -18.20
CA LEU A 178 -4.71 11.58 -18.53
C LEU A 178 -5.96 12.45 -18.71
N ALA A 179 -6.08 13.53 -17.95
CA ALA A 179 -7.20 14.47 -18.03
C ALA A 179 -7.11 15.41 -19.25
N GLU A 180 -5.90 15.79 -19.65
CA GLU A 180 -5.66 16.69 -20.80
C GLU A 180 -5.65 15.95 -22.15
N SER A 181 -5.33 14.66 -22.16
CA SER A 181 -5.21 13.87 -23.39
C SER A 181 -6.53 13.23 -23.80
N ALA A 182 -6.85 13.23 -25.10
CA ALA A 182 -8.04 12.55 -25.61
C ALA A 182 -7.85 11.02 -25.69
N THR A 183 -6.60 10.57 -25.77
CA THR A 183 -6.25 9.14 -25.87
C THR A 183 -5.05 8.80 -25.00
N PHE A 184 -4.96 7.53 -24.57
CA PHE A 184 -3.82 7.03 -23.81
C PHE A 184 -2.48 7.16 -24.58
N GLN A 185 -2.52 7.02 -25.92
CA GLN A 185 -1.33 7.17 -26.75
C GLN A 185 -0.81 8.61 -26.73
N GLU A 186 -1.71 9.60 -26.79
CA GLU A 186 -1.36 11.01 -26.68
C GLU A 186 -0.73 11.34 -25.30
N ALA A 187 -1.28 10.75 -24.22
CA ALA A 187 -0.68 10.88 -22.88
C ALA A 187 0.73 10.29 -22.81
N LEU A 188 0.99 9.15 -23.46
CA LEU A 188 2.33 8.55 -23.53
C LEU A 188 3.32 9.39 -24.33
N ASP A 189 2.85 10.00 -25.42
CA ASP A 189 3.69 10.83 -26.29
C ASP A 189 4.06 12.16 -25.60
N ALA A 190 3.14 12.74 -24.82
CA ALA A 190 3.36 13.95 -24.03
C ALA A 190 4.16 13.74 -22.73
N SER A 191 4.24 12.50 -22.24
CA SER A 191 4.92 12.17 -20.96
C SER A 191 6.45 12.22 -21.02
N ASP A 192 7.08 12.52 -19.89
CA ASP A 192 8.53 12.30 -19.69
C ASP A 192 8.84 10.81 -19.42
N ASP A 193 10.12 10.43 -19.40
CA ASP A 193 10.50 9.00 -19.29
C ASP A 193 10.01 8.35 -17.98
N SER A 194 9.99 9.11 -16.88
CA SER A 194 9.53 8.62 -15.58
C SER A 194 8.01 8.41 -15.57
N THR A 195 7.25 9.38 -16.08
CA THR A 195 5.80 9.34 -16.13
C THR A 195 5.31 8.31 -17.14
N ARG A 196 6.00 8.17 -18.28
CA ARG A 196 5.76 7.12 -19.28
C ARG A 196 5.85 5.73 -18.68
N ALA A 197 6.92 5.45 -17.93
CA ALA A 197 7.11 4.16 -17.28
C ALA A 197 6.01 3.86 -16.26
N LEU A 198 5.52 4.89 -15.55
CA LEU A 198 4.43 4.76 -14.59
C LEU A 198 3.07 4.52 -15.29
N LEU A 199 2.75 5.28 -16.33
CA LEU A 199 1.56 5.09 -17.16
C LEU A 199 1.50 3.68 -17.75
N GLN A 200 2.59 3.20 -18.35
CA GLN A 200 2.67 1.85 -18.90
C GLN A 200 2.47 0.78 -17.85
N ARG A 201 3.05 0.97 -16.66
CA ARG A 201 2.86 0.04 -15.55
C ARG A 201 1.40 -0.02 -15.10
N LEU A 202 0.75 1.13 -14.92
CA LEU A 202 -0.64 1.20 -14.48
C LEU A 202 -1.60 0.62 -15.54
N ALA A 203 -1.32 0.84 -16.82
CA ALA A 203 -2.09 0.24 -17.91
C ALA A 203 -1.97 -1.30 -17.95
N ASN A 204 -0.83 -1.86 -17.57
CA ASN A 204 -0.64 -3.32 -17.51
C ASN A 204 -1.23 -3.96 -16.24
N GLU A 205 -1.39 -3.19 -15.16
CA GLU A 205 -2.02 -3.67 -13.93
C GLU A 205 -3.55 -3.55 -14.06
N GLU A 206 -4.22 -4.54 -14.65
CA GLU A 206 -5.68 -4.55 -14.75
C GLU A 206 -6.34 -4.75 -13.36
N PRO A 207 -7.35 -3.93 -13.01
CA PRO A 207 -8.14 -4.17 -11.80
C PRO A 207 -9.04 -5.40 -11.97
N PRO A 208 -9.44 -6.06 -10.87
CA PRO A 208 -10.41 -7.15 -10.94
C PRO A 208 -11.74 -6.65 -11.49
N GLU A 209 -12.39 -7.47 -12.32
CA GLU A 209 -13.75 -7.21 -12.78
C GLU A 209 -14.73 -7.31 -11.60
N VAL A 210 -15.60 -6.31 -11.48
CA VAL A 210 -16.67 -6.25 -10.47
C VAL A 210 -17.98 -6.14 -11.21
N GLU A 211 -18.77 -7.21 -11.20
CA GLU A 211 -20.07 -7.27 -11.88
C GLU A 211 -21.23 -6.79 -10.99
N ASP A 212 -21.06 -6.91 -9.67
CA ASP A 212 -22.09 -6.56 -8.69
C ASP A 212 -22.12 -5.03 -8.44
N GLU A 213 -23.31 -4.44 -8.55
CA GLU A 213 -23.50 -2.99 -8.45
C GLU A 213 -23.26 -2.46 -7.02
N ASP A 214 -23.63 -3.24 -6.00
CA ASP A 214 -23.42 -2.87 -4.59
C ASP A 214 -21.93 -2.98 -4.22
N GLU A 215 -21.24 -3.98 -4.75
CA GLU A 215 -19.78 -4.10 -4.64
C GLU A 215 -19.06 -2.94 -5.37
N LEU A 216 -19.54 -2.54 -6.55
CA LEU A 216 -19.00 -1.41 -7.30
C LEU A 216 -19.20 -0.09 -6.55
N ALA A 217 -20.37 0.13 -5.95
CA ALA A 217 -20.65 1.29 -5.11
C ALA A 217 -19.73 1.34 -3.88
N THR A 218 -19.53 0.19 -3.23
CA THR A 218 -18.62 0.03 -2.08
C THR A 218 -17.16 0.29 -2.49
N LEU A 219 -16.73 -0.23 -3.63
CA LEU A 219 -15.42 0.01 -4.19
C LEU A 219 -15.19 1.51 -4.48
N ARG A 220 -16.18 2.17 -5.10
CA ARG A 220 -16.13 3.62 -5.34
C ARG A 220 -15.94 4.41 -4.05
N ALA A 221 -16.73 4.09 -3.02
CA ALA A 221 -16.59 4.70 -1.69
C ALA A 221 -15.20 4.47 -1.09
N ARG A 222 -14.63 3.26 -1.23
CA ARG A 222 -13.27 2.93 -0.77
C ARG A 222 -12.19 3.71 -1.50
N LEU A 223 -12.27 3.80 -2.83
CA LEU A 223 -11.32 4.58 -3.63
C LEU A 223 -11.35 6.05 -3.23
N MET A 224 -12.55 6.61 -3.08
CA MET A 224 -12.74 7.99 -2.70
C MET A 224 -12.19 8.29 -1.31
N THR A 225 -12.62 7.54 -0.29
CA THR A 225 -12.16 7.75 1.10
C THR A 225 -10.65 7.60 1.25
N ASN A 226 -10.04 6.60 0.58
CA ASN A 226 -8.59 6.39 0.63
C ASN A 226 -7.80 7.51 -0.06
N THR A 227 -8.35 8.08 -1.15
CA THR A 227 -7.72 9.17 -1.91
C THR A 227 -7.86 10.51 -1.19
N VAL A 228 -9.03 10.77 -0.60
CA VAL A 228 -9.37 12.04 0.04
C VAL A 228 -8.74 12.18 1.43
N GLU A 229 -8.63 11.09 2.20
CA GLU A 229 -8.13 11.13 3.59
C GLU A 229 -6.76 11.84 3.74
N PRO A 230 -5.70 11.49 2.98
CA PRO A 230 -4.41 12.17 3.08
C PRO A 230 -4.47 13.65 2.67
N ALA A 231 -5.22 13.96 1.59
CA ALA A 231 -5.38 15.32 1.08
C ALA A 231 -6.10 16.21 2.11
N ALA A 232 -7.19 15.70 2.69
CA ALA A 232 -7.97 16.37 3.73
C ALA A 232 -7.15 16.56 5.03
N GLN A 233 -6.36 15.57 5.45
CA GLN A 233 -5.44 15.72 6.58
C GLN A 233 -4.41 16.83 6.35
N ARG A 234 -3.83 16.90 5.14
CA ARG A 234 -2.87 17.94 4.77
C ARG A 234 -3.52 19.32 4.65
N LEU A 235 -4.78 19.39 4.21
CA LEU A 235 -5.58 20.62 4.21
C LEU A 235 -5.84 21.10 5.64
N LEU A 236 -6.33 20.21 6.50
CA LEU A 236 -6.60 20.49 7.90
C LEU A 236 -5.36 21.00 8.64
N ALA A 237 -4.23 20.30 8.51
CA ALA A 237 -2.98 20.70 9.14
C ALA A 237 -2.56 22.12 8.75
N ARG A 238 -2.77 22.50 7.48
CA ARG A 238 -2.51 23.87 6.99
C ARG A 238 -3.50 24.88 7.54
N MET A 239 -4.80 24.58 7.55
CA MET A 239 -5.83 25.48 8.10
C MET A 239 -5.60 25.76 9.59
N LEU A 240 -5.21 24.74 10.35
CA LEU A 240 -4.84 24.89 11.76
C LEU A 240 -3.59 25.75 11.94
N HIS A 241 -2.61 25.63 11.03
CA HIS A 241 -1.41 26.47 11.04
C HIS A 241 -1.73 27.93 10.71
N ASP A 242 -2.61 28.16 9.73
CA ASP A 242 -3.03 29.49 9.27
C ASP A 242 -4.05 30.17 10.22
N GLY A 243 -4.53 29.45 11.25
CA GLY A 243 -5.55 29.94 12.18
C GLY A 243 -6.96 30.06 11.56
N ASP A 244 -7.25 29.30 10.49
CA ASP A 244 -8.56 29.30 9.82
C ASP A 244 -9.59 28.51 10.65
N GLU A 245 -10.60 29.22 11.18
CA GLU A 245 -11.66 28.66 12.02
C GLU A 245 -12.45 27.54 11.31
N ARG A 246 -12.53 27.58 9.98
CA ARG A 246 -13.18 26.55 9.16
C ARG A 246 -12.48 25.19 9.23
N GLY A 247 -11.26 25.12 9.78
CA GLY A 247 -10.56 23.86 10.03
C GLY A 247 -11.35 22.92 10.95
N SER A 248 -12.23 23.45 11.81
CA SER A 248 -13.11 22.64 12.65
C SER A 248 -14.11 21.81 11.83
N GLU A 249 -14.62 22.37 10.73
CA GLU A 249 -15.58 21.69 9.83
C GLU A 249 -14.88 20.53 9.10
N VAL A 250 -13.70 20.79 8.52
CA VAL A 250 -12.89 19.75 7.85
C VAL A 250 -12.51 18.63 8.83
N LYS A 251 -12.15 18.97 10.07
CA LYS A 251 -11.86 17.98 11.11
C LYS A 251 -13.08 17.12 11.45
N THR A 252 -14.26 17.72 11.51
CA THR A 252 -15.52 17.02 11.81
C THR A 252 -15.85 16.04 10.70
N LEU A 253 -15.79 16.48 9.44
CA LEU A 253 -16.00 15.62 8.26
C LEU A 253 -14.99 14.47 8.21
N LEU A 254 -13.70 14.74 8.46
CA LEU A 254 -12.67 13.70 8.47
C LEU A 254 -12.92 12.64 9.56
N SER A 255 -13.40 13.08 10.74
CA SER A 255 -13.72 12.19 11.85
C SER A 255 -14.97 11.36 11.54
N ALA A 256 -16.01 11.97 10.95
CA ALA A 256 -17.23 11.29 10.52
C ALA A 256 -16.93 10.24 9.43
N MET A 257 -16.18 10.61 8.40
CA MET A 257 -15.75 9.71 7.33
C MET A 257 -14.99 8.49 7.89
N THR A 258 -14.07 8.72 8.84
CA THR A 258 -13.29 7.65 9.48
C THR A 258 -14.20 6.73 10.27
N HIS A 259 -15.16 7.29 11.03
CA HIS A 259 -16.11 6.52 11.81
C HIS A 259 -17.05 5.68 10.94
N HIS A 260 -17.63 6.26 9.88
CA HIS A 260 -18.49 5.55 8.95
C HIS A 260 -17.75 4.40 8.24
N ARG A 261 -16.48 4.62 7.89
CA ARG A 261 -15.59 3.56 7.37
C ARG A 261 -15.40 2.42 8.38
N GLU A 262 -15.20 2.73 9.66
CA GLU A 262 -14.98 1.72 10.71
C GLU A 262 -16.22 0.84 10.97
N ILE A 263 -17.42 1.42 10.89
CA ILE A 263 -18.67 0.68 11.09
C ILE A 263 -19.19 0.00 9.81
N GLY A 264 -18.51 0.19 8.68
CA GLY A 264 -18.88 -0.38 7.38
C GLY A 264 -19.97 0.37 6.62
N ASP A 265 -20.34 1.58 7.06
CA ASP A 265 -21.30 2.45 6.37
C ASP A 265 -20.59 3.20 5.22
N TRP A 266 -20.41 2.51 4.10
CA TRP A 266 -19.68 3.04 2.95
C TRP A 266 -20.44 4.14 2.21
N GLU A 267 -21.76 4.17 2.29
CA GLU A 267 -22.57 5.25 1.68
C GLU A 267 -22.35 6.56 2.43
N ALA A 268 -22.42 6.54 3.76
CA ALA A 268 -22.15 7.72 4.58
C ALA A 268 -20.68 8.15 4.49
N ALA A 269 -19.73 7.20 4.48
CA ALA A 269 -18.31 7.51 4.31
C ALA A 269 -18.01 8.18 2.95
N ARG A 270 -18.67 7.73 1.88
CA ARG A 270 -18.59 8.38 0.55
C ARG A 270 -19.14 9.81 0.62
N HIS A 271 -20.29 10.01 1.25
CA HIS A 271 -20.90 11.34 1.36
C HIS A 271 -20.00 12.34 2.10
N ASP A 272 -19.36 11.92 3.20
CA ASP A 272 -18.40 12.77 3.91
C ASP A 272 -17.16 13.07 3.05
N ALA A 273 -16.68 12.08 2.30
CA ALA A 273 -15.56 12.25 1.38
C ALA A 273 -15.88 13.22 0.24
N GLU A 274 -17.09 13.19 -0.32
CA GLU A 274 -17.58 14.14 -1.35
C GLU A 274 -17.51 15.58 -0.84
N GLN A 275 -17.93 15.82 0.40
CA GLN A 275 -17.82 17.15 0.99
C GLN A 275 -16.36 17.58 1.15
N LEU A 276 -15.47 16.67 1.58
CA LEU A 276 -14.04 16.93 1.71
C LEU A 276 -13.33 17.23 0.37
N VAL A 277 -13.77 16.62 -0.74
CA VAL A 277 -13.30 16.98 -2.09
C VAL A 277 -13.62 18.45 -2.40
N GLY A 278 -14.84 18.89 -2.10
CA GLY A 278 -15.24 20.30 -2.29
C GLY A 278 -14.33 21.28 -1.55
N TRP A 279 -13.87 20.92 -0.35
CA TRP A 279 -12.91 21.70 0.42
C TRP A 279 -11.51 21.73 -0.21
N ALA A 280 -11.05 20.60 -0.77
CA ALA A 280 -9.75 20.51 -1.44
C ALA A 280 -9.72 21.35 -2.73
N VAL A 281 -10.76 21.23 -3.56
CA VAL A 281 -10.89 21.96 -4.83
C VAL A 281 -11.01 23.47 -4.61
N ALA A 282 -11.95 23.90 -3.75
CA ALA A 282 -12.15 25.33 -3.48
C ALA A 282 -10.88 26.03 -2.94
N ARG A 283 -10.00 25.28 -2.27
CA ARG A 283 -8.70 25.78 -1.79
C ARG A 283 -7.67 25.88 -2.92
N ALA A 284 -7.65 24.92 -3.84
CA ALA A 284 -6.75 24.92 -5.00
C ALA A 284 -7.00 26.17 -5.86
N ASP A 285 -8.27 26.43 -6.21
CA ASP A 285 -8.69 27.61 -6.96
C ASP A 285 -8.26 28.92 -6.29
N ALA A 286 -8.40 29.00 -4.96
CA ALA A 286 -8.01 30.17 -4.17
C ALA A 286 -6.49 30.40 -4.11
N ASN A 287 -5.68 29.38 -4.43
CA ASN A 287 -4.22 29.47 -4.47
C ASN A 287 -3.74 29.85 -5.88
N GLU A 288 -4.35 29.30 -6.93
CA GLU A 288 -4.07 29.67 -8.33
C GLU A 288 -4.44 31.13 -8.62
N GLY A 289 -5.56 31.61 -8.07
CA GLY A 289 -5.97 33.01 -8.18
C GLY A 289 -5.00 34.01 -7.51
N ARG A 290 -4.18 33.57 -6.54
CA ARG A 290 -3.12 34.40 -5.92
C ARG A 290 -1.80 34.33 -6.69
N GLY A 291 -1.53 33.24 -7.40
CA GLY A 291 -0.32 33.06 -8.20
C GLY A 291 -0.29 33.88 -9.50
N SER A 292 -1.45 34.15 -10.10
CA SER A 292 -1.57 34.88 -11.39
C SER A 292 -1.61 36.41 -11.28
N SER A 293 -1.35 36.99 -10.10
CA SER A 293 -1.32 38.46 -9.88
C SER A 293 0.07 39.06 -9.65
N THR A 294 1.14 38.40 -10.13
CA THR A 294 2.52 38.94 -10.09
C THR A 294 3.09 39.00 -11.50
#